data_AF-A0AA35ZCM1-F1
#
_entry.id   AF-A0AA35ZCM1-F1
#
_cell.length_a   1.000
_cell.length_b   1.000
_cell.length_c   1.000
_cell.angle_alpha   90.00
_cell.angle_beta   90.00
_cell.angle_gamma   90.00
#
_symmetry.space_group_name_H-M   'P 1'
#
loop_
_entity.id
_entity.type
_entity.pdbx_description
1 polymer ?
#
loop_
_entity_poly.entity_id
_entity_poly.type
_entity_poly.pdbx_seq_one_letter_code
_entity_poly.pdbx_strand_id
1 'polypeptide(L)'
;MNLKGSNSLTSDELFGQLSYDLNISDEKSLLTLTFLGSEKLEYNLTCPICLDIIFQPYSLRCGHIFCKSCVCLAASVLIIEGFKCANQDSKCPVCRESGVYAKSVCMSELGLLLQPK
;
A
#
# COMPACT_ATOMS: atom_id res chain seq x y z
N MET A 1 -7.92 -17.68 4.76
CA MET A 1 -9.37 -17.45 4.56
C MET A 1 -9.52 -16.75 3.21
N ASN A 2 -10.26 -17.30 2.24
CA ASN A 2 -10.43 -16.65 0.93
C ASN A 2 -11.63 -15.69 1.01
N LEU A 3 -11.36 -14.39 1.11
CA LEU A 3 -12.40 -13.37 1.16
C LEU A 3 -12.61 -12.80 -0.25
N LYS A 4 -13.60 -13.35 -0.97
CA LYS A 4 -14.01 -12.84 -2.28
C LYS A 4 -14.94 -11.63 -2.06
N GLY A 5 -14.37 -10.43 -2.05
CA GLY A 5 -15.12 -9.17 -1.92
C GLY A 5 -15.42 -8.57 -3.28
N SER A 6 -16.70 -8.37 -3.58
CA SER A 6 -17.16 -7.72 -4.82
C SER A 6 -17.67 -6.33 -4.48
N ASN A 7 -16.83 -5.30 -4.60
CA ASN A 7 -17.28 -3.92 -4.40
C ASN A 7 -17.57 -3.29 -5.78
N SER A 8 -18.86 -3.15 -6.11
CA SER A 8 -19.33 -2.40 -7.26
C SER A 8 -19.18 -0.89 -6.99
N LEU A 9 -18.03 -0.31 -7.37
CA LEU A 9 -17.89 1.14 -7.47
C LEU A 9 -18.47 1.59 -8.81
N THR A 10 -19.70 2.11 -8.79
CA THR A 10 -20.29 2.77 -9.96
C THR A 10 -19.77 4.20 -10.03
N SER A 11 -18.82 4.46 -10.91
CA SER A 11 -18.57 5.81 -11.43
C SER A 11 -18.05 5.70 -12.87
N ASP A 12 -19.00 5.92 -13.78
CA ASP A 12 -18.87 6.24 -15.20
C ASP A 12 -18.25 5.19 -16.14
N GLU A 13 -19.01 4.88 -17.20
CA GLU A 13 -18.85 3.80 -18.18
C GLU A 13 -17.57 3.85 -19.06
N LEU A 14 -16.38 3.87 -18.46
CA LEU A 14 -15.13 3.73 -19.22
C LEU A 14 -14.13 2.72 -18.63
N PHE A 15 -14.35 2.23 -17.41
CA PHE A 15 -13.50 1.21 -16.79
C PHE A 15 -14.33 -0.04 -16.55
N GLY A 16 -14.23 -1.01 -17.48
CA GLY A 16 -14.85 -2.32 -17.32
C GLY A 16 -14.55 -2.91 -15.93
N GLN A 17 -15.55 -3.56 -15.34
CA GLN A 17 -15.56 -4.10 -13.97
C GLN A 17 -14.17 -4.57 -13.51
N LEU A 18 -13.55 -3.80 -12.60
CA LEU A 18 -12.33 -4.19 -11.90
C LEU A 18 -12.70 -5.19 -10.80
N SER A 19 -12.10 -6.37 -10.79
CA SER A 19 -12.21 -7.31 -9.67
C SER A 19 -10.90 -7.37 -8.89
N TYR A 20 -10.99 -7.67 -7.59
CA TYR A 20 -9.81 -7.90 -6.76
C TYR A 20 -9.92 -9.21 -5.98
N ASP A 21 -8.78 -9.85 -5.77
CA ASP A 21 -8.63 -11.01 -4.90
C ASP A 21 -7.53 -10.72 -3.88
N LEU A 22 -7.81 -10.99 -2.60
CA LEU A 22 -6.87 -10.82 -1.49
C LEU A 22 -6.51 -12.19 -0.92
N ASN A 23 -5.24 -12.59 -1.08
CA ASN A 23 -4.69 -13.80 -0.51
C ASN A 23 -3.79 -13.44 0.68
N ILE A 24 -4.20 -13.85 1.88
CA ILE A 24 -3.40 -13.72 3.09
C ILE A 24 -3.11 -15.13 3.59
N SER A 25 -1.83 -15.52 3.55
CA SER A 25 -1.27 -16.77 4.03
C SER A 25 -0.01 -16.48 4.86
N ASP A 26 0.47 -17.43 5.67
CA ASP A 26 1.71 -17.27 6.46
C ASP A 26 2.93 -16.85 5.62
N GLU A 27 2.99 -17.25 4.35
CA GLU A 27 4.13 -17.00 3.47
C GLU A 27 4.03 -15.67 2.69
N LYS A 28 2.81 -15.18 2.40
CA LYS A 28 2.63 -13.98 1.57
C LYS A 28 1.24 -13.37 1.75
N SER A 29 1.22 -12.04 1.77
CA SER A 29 -0.01 -11.25 1.60
C SER A 29 0.00 -10.61 0.21
N LEU A 30 -0.96 -10.97 -0.64
CA LEU A 30 -0.99 -10.61 -2.06
C LEU A 30 -2.38 -10.09 -2.45
N LEU A 31 -2.42 -8.90 -3.07
CA LEU A 31 -3.59 -8.34 -3.73
C LEU A 31 -3.47 -8.49 -5.24
N THR A 32 -4.39 -9.20 -5.87
CA THR A 32 -4.49 -9.30 -7.33
C THR A 32 -5.63 -8.41 -7.80
N LEU A 33 -5.35 -7.46 -8.69
CA LEU A 33 -6.37 -6.71 -9.43
C LEU A 33 -6.49 -7.29 -10.83
N THR A 34 -7.71 -7.59 -11.27
CA THR A 34 -7.98 -8.12 -12.61
C THR A 34 -8.87 -7.15 -13.35
N PHE A 35 -8.44 -6.75 -14.55
CA PHE A 35 -9.23 -5.94 -15.47
C PHE A 35 -9.87 -6.82 -16.56
N LEU A 36 -11.06 -6.46 -17.05
CA LEU A 36 -11.73 -7.10 -18.18
C LEU A 36 -10.90 -6.91 -19.46
N GLY A 37 -9.95 -7.83 -19.67
CA GLY A 37 -8.88 -7.75 -20.67
C GLY A 37 -7.66 -8.62 -20.38
N SER A 38 -7.68 -9.39 -19.27
CA SER A 38 -6.69 -10.41 -18.87
C SER A 38 -5.40 -9.92 -18.21
N GLU A 39 -5.23 -8.61 -18.04
CA GLU A 39 -4.12 -8.08 -17.26
C GLU A 39 -4.38 -8.24 -15.76
N LYS A 40 -3.46 -8.93 -15.09
CA LYS A 40 -3.45 -9.12 -13.64
C LYS A 40 -2.31 -8.29 -13.06
N LEU A 41 -2.64 -7.48 -12.08
CA LEU A 41 -1.68 -6.69 -11.33
C LEU A 41 -1.58 -7.25 -9.92
N GLU A 42 -0.38 -7.61 -9.49
CA GLU A 42 -0.13 -8.19 -8.17
C GLU A 42 0.63 -7.21 -7.28
N TYR A 43 0.10 -6.98 -6.09
CA TYR A 43 0.76 -6.18 -5.06
C TYR A 43 1.08 -7.05 -3.85
N ASN A 44 2.34 -6.99 -3.40
CA ASN A 44 2.75 -7.56 -2.13
C ASN A 44 2.34 -6.61 -1.00
N LEU A 45 1.56 -7.13 -0.06
CA LEU A 45 1.04 -6.40 1.08
C LEU A 45 1.82 -6.66 2.38
N THR A 46 3.05 -7.17 2.27
CA THR A 46 4.00 -7.30 3.37
C THR A 46 4.89 -6.07 3.42
N CYS A 47 4.98 -5.44 4.59
CA CYS A 47 5.83 -4.29 4.81
C CYS A 47 7.30 -4.73 4.77
N PRO A 48 8.16 -4.14 3.92
CA PRO A 48 9.57 -4.54 3.81
C PRO A 48 10.42 -4.13 5.02
N ILE A 49 9.86 -3.41 5.99
CA ILE A 49 10.56 -2.98 7.22
C ILE A 49 10.23 -3.93 8.39
N CYS A 50 8.95 -4.15 8.69
CA CYS A 50 8.54 -5.02 9.80
C CYS A 50 8.29 -6.47 9.38
N LEU A 51 8.32 -6.77 8.08
CA LEU A 51 8.09 -8.10 7.50
C LEU A 51 6.73 -8.73 7.85
N ASP A 52 5.76 -7.88 8.21
CA ASP A 52 4.39 -8.25 8.55
C ASP A 52 3.41 -7.57 7.58
N ILE A 53 2.13 -7.95 7.64
CA ILE A 53 1.05 -7.35 6.85
C ILE A 53 1.04 -5.84 7.07
N ILE A 54 0.92 -5.08 5.97
CA ILE A 54 0.95 -3.62 6.02
C ILE A 54 -0.26 -3.11 6.81
N PHE A 55 0.02 -2.44 7.93
CA PHE A 55 -0.97 -1.72 8.73
C PHE A 55 -0.92 -0.22 8.43
N GLN A 56 -2.09 0.38 8.14
CA GLN A 56 -2.21 1.77 7.69
C GLN A 56 -1.25 2.06 6.52
N PRO A 57 -1.52 1.50 5.32
CA PRO A 57 -0.60 1.56 4.17
C PRO A 57 -0.32 2.99 3.70
N TYR A 58 0.96 3.30 3.55
CA TYR A 58 1.45 4.52 2.90
C TYR A 58 2.33 4.16 1.71
N SER A 59 2.02 4.74 0.56
CA SER A 59 2.85 4.67 -0.63
C SER A 59 3.77 5.88 -0.67
N LEU A 60 5.09 5.64 -0.80
CA LEU A 60 6.05 6.69 -1.11
C LEU A 60 5.94 7.11 -2.57
N ARG A 61 6.54 8.25 -2.95
CA ARG A 61 6.51 8.70 -4.35
C ARG A 61 7.09 7.71 -5.36
N CYS A 62 8.04 6.90 -4.92
CA CYS A 62 8.64 5.82 -5.71
C CYS A 62 7.73 4.59 -5.88
N GLY A 63 6.54 4.58 -5.28
CA GLY A 63 5.55 3.49 -5.38
C GLY A 63 5.65 2.42 -4.29
N HIS A 64 6.76 2.35 -3.53
CA HIS A 64 6.90 1.38 -2.44
C HIS A 64 5.96 1.68 -1.27
N ILE A 65 5.33 0.62 -0.74
CA ILE A 65 4.28 0.69 0.28
C ILE A 65 4.82 0.17 1.62
N PHE A 66 4.52 0.88 2.71
CA PHE A 66 4.95 0.55 4.07
C PHE A 66 3.84 0.81 5.08
N CYS A 67 4.01 0.30 6.30
CA CYS A 67 3.19 0.74 7.44
C CYS A 67 3.47 2.20 7.77
N LYS A 68 2.45 2.93 8.24
CA LYS A 68 2.61 4.32 8.71
C LYS A 68 3.76 4.48 9.70
N SER A 69 3.81 3.62 10.72
CA SER A 69 4.84 3.65 11.77
C SER A 69 6.23 3.38 11.20
N CYS A 70 6.37 2.38 10.34
CA CYS A 70 7.65 2.00 9.73
C CYS A 70 8.21 3.11 8.84
N VAL A 71 7.35 3.77 8.06
CA VAL A 71 7.78 4.84 7.16
C VAL A 71 8.13 6.13 7.95
N CYS A 72 7.45 6.40 9.08
CA CYS A 72 7.86 7.46 10.02
C CYS A 72 9.25 7.19 10.60
N LEU A 73 9.49 5.95 11.06
CA LEU A 73 10.78 5.53 11.60
C LEU A 73 11.89 5.66 10.56
N ALA A 74 11.65 5.18 9.33
CA ALA A 74 12.60 5.29 8.23
C ALA A 74 12.93 6.75 7.85
N ALA A 75 11.95 7.65 7.97
CA ALA A 75 12.14 9.09 7.77
C ALA A 75 12.76 9.81 8.97
N SER A 76 12.92 9.14 10.12
CA SER A 76 13.31 9.75 11.41
C SER A 76 12.39 10.91 11.83
N VAL A 77 11.07 10.74 11.66
CA VAL A 77 10.04 11.71 12.07
C VAL A 77 9.03 11.08 13.02
N LEU A 78 8.39 11.90 13.86
CA LEU A 78 7.30 11.41 14.70
C LEU A 78 6.02 11.21 13.88
N ILE A 79 5.20 10.23 14.30
CA ILE A 79 3.89 9.95 13.68
C ILE A 79 2.97 11.18 13.70
N ILE A 80 3.09 12.03 14.73
CA ILE A 80 2.28 13.24 14.90
C ILE A 80 2.72 14.41 14.01
N GLU A 81 3.99 14.46 13.60
CA GLU A 81 4.54 15.52 12.73
C GLU A 81 4.22 15.23 11.26
N GLY A 82 4.27 13.94 10.89
CA GLY A 82 3.99 13.46 9.55
C GLY A 82 5.17 13.61 8.57
N PHE A 83 5.00 13.03 7.38
CA PHE A 83 6.09 12.81 6.42
C PHE A 83 6.68 14.06 5.78
N LYS A 84 5.96 15.17 5.85
CA LYS A 84 6.40 16.48 5.35
C LYS A 84 7.56 17.07 6.15
N CYS A 85 7.80 16.57 7.37
CA CYS A 85 8.96 16.94 8.20
C CYS A 85 10.21 16.08 7.91
N ALA A 86 10.12 15.10 6.99
CA ALA A 86 11.25 14.26 6.66
C ALA A 86 12.37 15.09 6.00
N ASN A 87 13.62 14.75 6.30
CA ASN A 87 14.76 15.33 5.59
C ASN A 87 14.67 14.98 4.09
N GLN A 88 15.03 15.93 3.22
CA GLN A 88 15.09 15.73 1.77
C GLN A 88 16.08 14.61 1.39
N ASP A 89 17.10 14.40 2.22
CA ASP A 89 18.10 13.35 2.06
C ASP A 89 17.59 11.97 2.51
N SER A 90 16.46 11.89 3.22
CA SER A 90 15.87 10.61 3.61
C SER A 90 15.48 9.81 2.38
N LYS A 91 15.96 8.57 2.32
CA LYS A 91 15.81 7.68 1.16
C LYS A 91 14.75 6.61 1.38
N CYS A 92 14.15 6.13 0.30
CA CYS A 92 13.34 4.92 0.34
C CYS A 92 14.18 3.73 0.86
N PRO A 93 13.70 2.95 1.83
CA PRO A 93 14.42 1.75 2.32
C PRO A 93 14.58 0.64 1.26
N VAL A 94 13.78 0.67 0.19
CA VAL A 94 13.81 -0.33 -0.88
C VAL A 94 14.65 0.13 -2.06
N CYS A 95 14.26 1.23 -2.75
CA CYS A 95 14.96 1.69 -3.95
C CYS A 95 16.02 2.77 -3.73
N ARG A 96 16.17 3.28 -2.50
CA ARG A 96 17.12 4.35 -2.14
C ARG A 96 16.92 5.70 -2.82
N GLU A 97 15.78 5.91 -3.48
CA GLU A 97 15.42 7.21 -4.05
C GLU A 97 15.20 8.25 -2.94
N SER A 98 15.79 9.44 -3.09
CA SER A 98 15.67 10.58 -2.18
C SER A 98 14.40 11.40 -2.45
N GLY A 99 13.98 12.23 -1.49
CA GLY A 99 12.83 13.13 -1.67
C GLY A 99 11.47 12.44 -1.80
N VAL A 100 11.39 11.14 -1.48
CA VAL A 100 10.19 10.32 -1.70
C VAL A 100 9.10 10.49 -0.63
N TYR A 101 9.43 11.07 0.52
CA TYR A 101 8.55 11.18 1.69
C TYR A 101 7.58 12.36 1.61
N ALA A 102 8.00 13.50 1.05
CA ALA A 102 7.22 14.75 1.08
C ALA A 102 5.86 14.65 0.39
N LYS A 103 5.69 13.70 -0.53
CA LYS A 103 4.46 13.51 -1.30
C LYS A 103 3.94 12.07 -1.18
N SER A 104 4.19 11.42 -0.05
CA SER A 104 3.61 10.11 0.27
C SER A 104 2.08 10.16 0.30
N VAL A 105 1.43 9.07 -0.10
CA VAL A 105 -0.04 8.95 -0.17
C VAL A 105 -0.52 7.89 0.82
N CYS A 106 -1.53 8.23 1.62
CA CYS A 106 -2.25 7.27 2.45
C CYS A 106 -3.19 6.44 1.58
N MET A 107 -3.05 5.12 1.58
CA MET A 107 -3.91 4.21 0.81
C MET A 107 -5.12 3.77 1.67
N SER A 108 -6.00 4.71 2.01
CA SER A 108 -7.08 4.49 2.98
C SER A 108 -7.99 3.30 2.63
N GLU A 109 -8.37 3.14 1.36
CA GLU A 109 -9.17 2.00 0.90
C GLU A 109 -8.46 0.66 1.12
N LEU A 110 -7.16 0.60 0.79
CA LEU A 110 -6.35 -0.60 1.07
C LEU A 110 -6.24 -0.84 2.59
N GLY A 111 -6.18 0.24 3.38
CA GLY A 111 -6.22 0.17 4.84
C GLY A 111 -7.50 -0.47 5.37
N LEU A 112 -8.66 -0.14 4.79
CA LEU A 112 -9.95 -0.74 5.15
C LEU A 112 -10.01 -2.23 4.77
N LEU A 113 -9.48 -2.60 3.60
CA LEU A 113 -9.43 -3.99 3.14
C LEU A 113 -8.55 -4.89 4.03
N LEU A 114 -7.53 -4.33 4.66
CA LEU A 114 -6.58 -5.05 5.51
C LEU A 114 -6.95 -5.07 7.00
N GLN A 115 -8.09 -4.48 7.38
CA GLN A 115 -8.51 -4.53 8.79
C GLN A 115 -8.88 -5.96 9.20
N PRO A 116 -8.41 -6.45 10.36
CA PRO A 116 -8.89 -7.72 10.90
C PRO A 116 -10.39 -7.61 11.15
N LYS A 117 -11.16 -8.52 10.54
CA LYS A 117 -12.60 -8.69 10.80
C LYS A 117 -12.84 -9.53 12.05
#